data_AF-A0A537N564-F1
#
_entry.id   AF-A0A537N564-F1
#
_cell.length_a   1.000
_cell.length_b   1.000
_cell.length_c   1.000
_cell.angle_alpha   90.00
_cell.angle_beta   90.00
_cell.angle_gamma   90.00
#
_symmetry.space_group_name_H-M   'P 1'
#
loop_
_entity.id
_entity.type
_entity.pdbx_description
1 polymer ?
#
loop_
_entity_poly.entity_id
_entity_poly.type
_entity_poly.pdbx_seq_one_letter_code
_entity_poly.pdbx_strand_id
1 'polypeptide(L)'
;MYPDISLHIDGGWTKGSGGKTIPVLNPATGESIGNIAHAETADLERAARAAGKGFQAWRKVSAFERYKLMRKAAENLRSRA
;
A
#
# COMPACT_ATOMS: atom_id res chain seq x y z
N MET A 1 -16.75 8.17 -7.95
CA MET A 1 -16.30 6.92 -8.60
C MET A 1 -15.28 6.29 -7.69
N TYR A 2 -15.47 5.03 -7.30
CA TYR A 2 -14.53 4.34 -6.41
C TYR A 2 -13.26 3.99 -7.21
N PRO A 3 -12.05 4.31 -6.70
CA PRO A 3 -10.82 4.18 -7.47
C PRO A 3 -10.37 2.72 -7.59
N ASP A 4 -9.70 2.40 -8.70
CA ASP A 4 -8.94 1.15 -8.80
C ASP A 4 -7.73 1.20 -7.85
N ILE A 5 -7.49 0.10 -7.14
CA ILE A 5 -6.48 -0.05 -6.09
C ILE A 5 -5.26 -0.78 -6.65
N SER A 6 -4.11 -0.12 -6.61
CA SER A 6 -2.82 -0.69 -7.01
C SER A 6 -2.02 -1.23 -5.82
N LEU A 7 -1.01 -2.07 -6.08
CA LEU A 7 -0.04 -2.46 -5.06
C LEU A 7 0.89 -1.28 -4.76
N HIS A 8 1.37 -1.15 -3.53
CA HIS A 8 2.38 -0.16 -3.15
C HIS A 8 3.65 -0.87 -2.67
N ILE A 9 4.68 -0.92 -3.51
CA ILE A 9 5.91 -1.69 -3.27
C ILE A 9 7.11 -0.77 -3.47
N ASP A 10 8.06 -0.82 -2.52
CA ASP A 10 9.32 -0.05 -2.56
C ASP A 10 9.12 1.47 -2.75
N GLY A 11 8.09 2.03 -2.12
CA GLY A 11 7.81 3.46 -2.17
C GLY A 11 6.97 3.94 -3.36
N GLY A 12 6.50 3.04 -4.24
CA GLY A 12 5.70 3.41 -5.41
C GLY A 12 4.48 2.53 -5.68
N TRP A 13 3.49 3.11 -6.36
CA TRP A 13 2.31 2.40 -6.85
C TRP A 13 2.61 1.60 -8.13
N THR A 14 2.10 0.37 -8.22
CA THR A 14 2.33 -0.55 -9.35
C THR A 14 1.11 -1.44 -9.59
N LYS A 15 0.83 -1.78 -10.86
CA LYS A 15 -0.30 -2.66 -11.24
C LYS A 15 -0.09 -4.15 -10.92
N GLY A 16 0.97 -4.50 -10.19
CA GLY A 16 1.46 -5.86 -10.07
C GLY A 16 2.16 -6.37 -11.34
N SER A 17 2.91 -7.45 -11.20
CA SER A 17 3.70 -8.07 -12.27
C SER A 17 2.85 -8.94 -13.21
N GLY A 18 1.73 -9.48 -12.73
CA GLY A 18 0.85 -10.35 -13.52
C GLY A 18 -0.28 -9.65 -14.27
N GLY A 19 -0.52 -8.35 -14.02
CA GLY A 19 -1.61 -7.58 -14.64
C GLY A 19 -3.04 -8.03 -14.28
N LYS A 20 -3.19 -9.08 -13.47
CA LYS A 20 -4.48 -9.58 -12.98
C LYS A 20 -5.08 -8.62 -11.97
N THR A 21 -6.40 -8.54 -11.95
CA THR A 21 -7.17 -7.76 -10.98
C THR A 21 -8.33 -8.56 -10.42
N ILE A 22 -8.83 -8.14 -9.26
CA ILE A 22 -9.99 -8.71 -8.57
C ILE A 22 -11.04 -7.61 -8.46
N PRO A 23 -12.32 -7.86 -8.80
CA PRO A 23 -13.37 -6.87 -8.65
C PRO A 23 -13.66 -6.61 -7.17
N VAL A 24 -13.80 -5.34 -6.80
CA VAL A 24 -14.29 -4.90 -5.49
C VAL A 24 -15.80 -4.75 -5.61
N LEU A 25 -16.55 -5.51 -4.82
CA LEU A 25 -18.01 -5.53 -4.87
C LEU A 25 -18.61 -4.64 -3.78
N ASN A 26 -19.66 -3.92 -4.12
CA ASN A 26 -20.51 -3.24 -3.14
C ASN A 26 -21.34 -4.28 -2.39
N PRO A 27 -21.21 -4.42 -1.05
CA PRO A 27 -21.97 -5.43 -0.30
C PRO A 27 -23.48 -5.17 -0.28
N ALA A 28 -23.94 -3.94 -0.56
CA ALA A 28 -25.36 -3.60 -0.58
C ALA A 28 -26.05 -3.97 -1.90
N THR A 29 -25.33 -3.98 -3.02
CA THR A 29 -25.92 -4.19 -4.37
C THR A 29 -25.33 -5.38 -5.12
N GLY A 30 -24.17 -5.89 -4.71
CA GLY A 30 -23.40 -6.91 -5.43
C GLY A 30 -22.66 -6.40 -6.67
N GLU A 31 -22.82 -5.11 -7.02
CA GLU A 31 -22.20 -4.54 -8.21
C GLU A 31 -20.71 -4.24 -7.99
N SER A 32 -19.92 -4.38 -9.05
CA SER A 32 -18.51 -4.00 -9.03
C SER A 32 -18.36 -2.48 -8.98
N ILE A 33 -17.60 -1.99 -8.00
CA ILE A 33 -17.31 -0.55 -7.82
C ILE A 33 -15.89 -0.17 -8.22
N GLY A 34 -15.02 -1.15 -8.49
CA GLY A 34 -13.65 -0.94 -8.92
C GLY A 34 -12.86 -2.23 -8.92
N ASN A 35 -11.55 -2.16 -9.12
CA ASN A 35 -10.66 -3.32 -9.17
C ASN A 35 -9.48 -3.15 -8.22
N ILE A 36 -9.01 -4.25 -7.64
CA ILE A 36 -7.74 -4.31 -6.91
C ILE A 36 -6.73 -5.17 -7.66
N ALA A 37 -5.47 -4.71 -7.73
CA ALA A 37 -4.38 -5.50 -8.31
C ALA A 37 -4.17 -6.82 -7.55
N HIS A 38 -4.05 -7.92 -8.28
CA HIS A 38 -3.75 -9.24 -7.72
C HIS A 38 -2.23 -9.45 -7.73
N ALA A 39 -1.63 -9.50 -6.55
CA ALA A 39 -0.19 -9.73 -6.40
C ALA A 39 0.18 -11.15 -6.82
N GLU A 40 1.23 -11.28 -7.64
CA GLU A 40 1.84 -12.56 -7.97
C GLU A 40 3.07 -12.81 -7.08
N THR A 41 3.62 -14.03 -7.11
CA THR A 41 4.81 -14.40 -6.31
C THR A 41 5.99 -13.43 -6.50
N ALA A 42 6.23 -12.96 -7.74
CA ALA A 42 7.29 -12.00 -8.03
C ALA A 42 7.10 -10.64 -7.32
N ASP A 43 5.85 -10.20 -7.13
CA ASP A 43 5.54 -8.99 -6.36
C ASP A 43 5.80 -9.20 -4.87
N LEU A 44 5.45 -10.38 -4.34
CA LEU A 44 5.71 -10.75 -2.94
C LEU A 44 7.22 -10.76 -2.65
N GLU A 45 8.01 -11.36 -3.53
CA GLU A 45 9.46 -11.35 -3.39
C GLU A 45 10.04 -9.92 -3.44
N ARG A 46 9.55 -9.10 -4.37
CA ARG A 46 9.98 -7.69 -4.48
C ARG A 46 9.62 -6.92 -3.20
N ALA A 47 8.42 -7.12 -2.67
CA ALA A 47 7.99 -6.53 -1.42
C ALA A 47 8.83 -7.00 -0.22
N ALA A 48 9.13 -8.29 -0.13
CA ALA A 48 9.98 -8.85 0.93
C ALA A 48 11.40 -8.28 0.90
N ARG A 49 12.01 -8.20 -0.29
CA ARG A 49 13.34 -7.56 -0.48
C ARG A 49 13.31 -6.08 -0.09
N ALA A 50 12.29 -5.33 -0.50
CA ALA A 50 12.12 -3.93 -0.16
C ALA A 50 11.93 -3.73 1.36
N ALA A 51 11.10 -4.56 2.01
CA ALA A 51 10.89 -4.53 3.45
C ALA A 51 12.19 -4.83 4.23
N GLY A 52 13.01 -5.78 3.76
CA GLY A 52 14.32 -6.07 4.33
C GLY A 52 15.26 -4.86 4.29
N LYS A 53 15.34 -4.16 3.15
CA LYS A 53 16.10 -2.90 3.02
C LYS A 53 15.53 -1.80 3.93
N GLY A 54 14.21 -1.65 3.93
CA GLY A 54 13.47 -0.71 4.76
C GLY A 54 13.75 -0.91 6.24
N PHE A 55 13.79 -2.15 6.73
CA PHE A 55 14.13 -2.47 8.11
C PHE A 55 15.56 -2.03 8.48
N GLN A 56 16.56 -2.29 7.63
CA GLN A 56 17.94 -1.88 7.92
C GLN A 56 18.12 -0.36 7.99
N ALA A 57 17.34 0.39 7.22
CA ALA A 57 17.29 1.84 7.31
C ALA A 57 16.50 2.31 8.55
N TRP A 58 15.26 1.81 8.71
CA TRP A 58 14.32 2.26 9.73
C TRP A 58 14.78 1.96 11.16
N ARG A 59 15.49 0.84 11.38
CA ARG A 59 16.04 0.49 12.69
C ARG A 59 17.07 1.50 13.21
N LYS A 60 17.69 2.29 12.32
CA LYS A 60 18.66 3.34 12.67
C LYS A 60 18.01 4.69 12.99
N VAL A 61 16.71 4.84 12.69
CA VAL A 61 15.98 6.08 12.96
C VAL A 61 15.67 6.17 14.46
N SER A 62 15.93 7.33 15.07
CA SER A 62 15.68 7.54 16.51
C SER A 62 14.18 7.48 16.83
N ALA A 63 13.84 7.14 18.07
CA ALA A 63 12.44 7.09 18.50
C ALA A 63 11.71 8.43 18.29
N PHE A 64 12.40 9.56 18.50
CA PHE A 64 11.83 10.89 18.33
C PHE A 64 11.53 11.22 16.87
N GLU A 65 12.42 10.86 15.94
CA GLU A 65 12.18 11.07 14.50
C GLU A 65 11.05 10.16 13.99
N ARG A 66 10.95 8.92 14.49
CA ARG A 66 9.80 8.05 14.21
C ARG A 66 8.49 8.68 14.71
N TYR A 67 8.48 9.24 15.92
CA TYR A 67 7.32 9.95 16.48
C TYR A 67 6.87 11.10 15.57
N LYS A 68 7.79 11.98 15.15
CA LYS A 68 7.47 13.11 14.27
C LYS A 68 6.83 12.65 12.97
N LEU A 69 7.41 11.63 12.33
CA LEU A 69 6.88 11.10 11.07
C LEU A 69 5.48 10.52 11.25
N MET A 70 5.26 9.73 12.29
CA MET A 70 3.94 9.14 12.58
C MET A 70 2.89 10.19 12.92
N ARG A 71 3.26 11.27 13.64
CA ARG A 71 2.36 12.40 13.93
C ARG A 71 1.93 13.12 12.66
N LYS A 72 2.87 13.41 11.76
CA LYS A 72 2.57 14.00 10.45
C LYS A 72 1.65 13.12 9.61
N ALA A 73 1.86 11.79 9.63
CA ALA A 73 0.96 10.85 8.96
C ALA A 73 -0.46 10.90 9.56
N ALA A 74 -0.60 10.98 10.88
CA ALA A 74 -1.89 11.11 11.55
C ALA A 74 -2.60 12.44 11.22
N GLU A 75 -1.87 13.54 11.10
CA GLU A 75 -2.42 14.83 10.66
C GLU A 75 -2.98 14.73 9.23
N ASN A 76 -2.22 14.11 8.31
CA ASN A 76 -2.68 13.87 6.94
C ASN A 76 -3.93 12.98 6.86
N LEU A 77 -4.08 12.02 7.78
CA LEU A 77 -5.29 11.20 7.86
C LEU A 77 -6.48 12.03 8.34
N ARG A 78 -6.31 12.85 9.37
CA ARG A 78 -7.40 13.72 9.89
C ARG A 78 -7.86 14.74 8.87
N SER A 79 -6.98 15.26 8.03
CA SER A 79 -7.35 16.25 7.00
C SER A 79 -8.11 15.64 5.82
N ARG A 80 -8.23 14.30 5.75
CA ARG A 80 -8.92 13.57 4.68
C ARG A 80 -10.19 12.87 5.18
N ALA A 81 -10.51 13.00 6.47
CA ALA A 81 -11.77 12.57 7.07
C ALA A 81 -12.85 13.63 6.79
#